data_AF-A0A382H7Y5-F1
#
_entry.id   AF-A0A382H7Y5-F1
#
_cell.length_a   1.000
_cell.length_b   1.000
_cell.length_c   1.000
_cell.angle_alpha   90.00
_cell.angle_beta   90.00
_cell.angle_gamma   90.00
#
_symmetry.space_group_name_H-M   'P 1'
#
loop_
_entity.id
_entity.type
_entity.pdbx_description
1 polymer ?
#
loop_
_entity_poly.entity_id
_entity_poly.type
_entity_poly.pdbx_seq_one_letter_code
_entity_poly.pdbx_strand_id
1 'polypeptide(L)'
;LGIVTKTETYKKSILEGVTSDFNENGALIKTTDYKKGIVTGFVKEFLEGVVLLEQKTYKKDSLDGEWTSWYDNGTQKVVRLYKNGTPIGNWIFNDQKGAWMREEQYKKGLAHGIWSFYDKANDKVFQYYTMGKLIAEYTEAKWPNGQLKEVPSFKNGLPDGTWIGYWADGSTRYTIDYKKGDKDGNELRYDSTGVLIFEVKYSKGIRNGIEKEYFSNGQLKRSAKYKDNKLNGKTEYFDSLGVKLETIAYKDSLRDGKTTIWWPNGEPHKRFTYEKEILEGKYEEWRANGNPYLRFTYEKGIFDGEYEEWWPSGKLYMRFNYEKGILDGKYEEWDSLGADIVKGYYVQGTRDKKWLYYDSEGRRDKFIFLEMDSLITDYEFKYYPNWQIVEEPEFNDRGLFDGKWESFYIDGATSKKYQYDEGKKDKVWQSYYQDGRRDNYTFYNLDSLVTNYDFNYYPNLQIMEEPRFSKDGLFDG
;
A
#
# COMPACT_ATOMS: atom_id res chain seq x y z
N LEU A 1 63.82 -54.86 -52.39
CA LEU A 1 63.95 -53.77 -51.39
C LEU A 1 62.95 -54.05 -50.30
N GLY A 2 63.40 -54.34 -49.08
CA GLY A 2 62.48 -54.52 -47.94
C GLY A 2 61.99 -53.16 -47.48
N ILE A 3 60.69 -53.04 -47.24
CA ILE A 3 60.08 -51.82 -46.67
C ILE A 3 60.10 -51.99 -45.15
N VAL A 4 60.63 -51.00 -44.44
CA VAL A 4 60.61 -50.99 -42.97
C VAL A 4 59.18 -50.76 -42.53
N THR A 5 58.59 -51.72 -41.82
CA THR A 5 57.22 -51.61 -41.28
C THR A 5 57.21 -51.19 -39.81
N LYS A 6 58.31 -51.40 -39.09
CA LYS A 6 58.42 -51.06 -37.67
C LYS A 6 59.87 -50.86 -37.21
N THR A 7 60.10 -49.91 -36.31
CA THR A 7 61.35 -49.77 -35.55
C THR A 7 61.05 -49.81 -34.06
N GLU A 8 61.88 -50.55 -33.32
CA GLU A 8 61.73 -50.73 -31.87
C GLU A 8 63.08 -50.61 -31.18
N THR A 9 63.08 -49.98 -30.00
CA THR A 9 64.27 -49.84 -29.17
C THR A 9 64.09 -50.65 -27.89
N TYR A 10 65.11 -51.44 -27.54
CA TYR A 10 65.08 -52.31 -26.37
C TYR A 10 66.24 -51.98 -25.42
N LYS A 11 65.96 -52.00 -24.11
CA LYS A 11 66.96 -51.97 -23.05
C LYS A 11 66.75 -53.17 -22.15
N LYS A 12 67.74 -54.08 -22.10
CA LYS A 12 67.65 -55.37 -21.40
C LYS A 12 66.43 -56.21 -21.83
N SER A 13 66.21 -56.31 -23.14
CA SER A 13 65.09 -57.07 -23.75
C SER A 13 63.69 -56.54 -23.41
N ILE A 14 63.58 -55.33 -22.88
CA ILE A 14 62.33 -54.65 -22.59
C ILE A 14 62.27 -53.38 -23.46
N LEU A 15 61.11 -53.07 -24.04
CA LEU A 15 60.91 -51.85 -24.84
C LEU A 15 61.27 -50.60 -24.01
N GLU A 16 62.11 -49.74 -24.58
CA GLU A 16 62.59 -48.51 -23.95
C GLU A 16 62.87 -47.48 -25.04
N GLY A 17 62.26 -46.30 -24.93
CA GLY A 17 62.34 -45.24 -25.93
C GLY A 17 61.18 -45.27 -26.93
N VAL A 18 61.38 -44.62 -28.07
CA VAL A 18 60.34 -44.45 -29.09
C VAL A 18 60.32 -45.66 -30.01
N THR A 19 59.16 -46.26 -30.21
CA THR A 19 58.91 -47.20 -31.31
C THR A 19 58.16 -46.49 -32.43
N SER A 20 58.46 -46.81 -33.68
CA SER A 20 57.79 -46.20 -34.83
C SER A 20 57.18 -47.27 -35.74
N ASP A 21 55.95 -47.06 -36.19
CA ASP A 21 55.25 -47.90 -37.16
C ASP A 21 55.12 -47.17 -38.50
N PHE A 22 55.28 -47.88 -39.60
CA PHE A 22 55.27 -47.34 -40.97
C PHE A 22 54.25 -48.09 -41.83
N ASN A 23 53.65 -47.41 -42.81
CA ASN A 23 52.72 -48.04 -43.76
C ASN A 23 53.45 -48.84 -44.86
N GLU A 24 52.69 -49.45 -45.78
CA GLU A 24 53.21 -50.25 -46.90
C GLU A 24 54.11 -49.46 -47.86
N ASN A 25 54.04 -48.12 -47.84
CA ASN A 25 54.88 -47.23 -48.64
C ASN A 25 56.09 -46.69 -47.85
N GLY A 26 56.28 -47.11 -46.60
CA GLY A 26 57.37 -46.67 -45.72
C GLY A 26 57.16 -45.30 -45.06
N ALA A 27 55.96 -44.72 -45.12
CA ALA A 27 55.64 -43.47 -44.43
C ALA A 27 55.29 -43.72 -42.96
N LEU A 28 55.81 -42.88 -42.05
CA LEU A 28 55.55 -42.97 -40.61
C LEU A 28 54.04 -42.78 -40.34
N ILE A 29 53.43 -43.70 -39.60
CA ILE A 29 52.01 -43.61 -39.23
C ILE A 29 51.82 -43.47 -37.72
N LYS A 30 52.77 -43.94 -36.91
CA LYS A 30 52.64 -43.91 -35.45
C LYS A 30 54.00 -43.91 -34.76
N THR A 31 54.09 -43.19 -33.63
CA THR A 31 55.18 -43.34 -32.66
C THR A 31 54.61 -43.60 -31.27
N THR A 32 55.28 -44.44 -30.48
CA THR A 32 54.89 -44.76 -29.09
C THR A 32 56.11 -44.70 -28.18
N ASP A 33 56.03 -43.91 -27.12
CA ASP A 33 57.07 -43.81 -26.09
C ASP A 33 56.91 -44.90 -25.02
N TYR A 34 57.91 -45.76 -24.87
CA TYR A 34 57.99 -46.77 -23.82
C TYR A 34 59.03 -46.43 -22.76
N LYS A 35 58.71 -46.71 -21.51
CA LYS A 35 59.65 -46.72 -20.39
C LYS A 35 59.47 -48.01 -19.60
N LYS A 36 60.48 -48.87 -19.60
CA LYS A 36 60.44 -50.21 -18.98
C LYS A 36 59.26 -51.06 -19.49
N GLY A 37 59.00 -51.05 -20.79
CA GLY A 37 57.97 -51.88 -21.43
C GLY A 37 56.55 -51.35 -21.28
N ILE A 38 56.40 -50.20 -20.64
CA ILE A 38 55.12 -49.56 -20.31
C ILE A 38 55.05 -48.24 -21.08
N VAL A 39 53.92 -47.97 -21.73
CA VAL A 39 53.70 -46.72 -22.47
C VAL A 39 53.73 -45.55 -21.48
N THR A 40 54.72 -44.67 -21.64
CA THR A 40 54.96 -43.51 -20.79
C THR A 40 55.62 -42.42 -21.61
N GLY A 41 54.91 -41.33 -21.85
CA GLY A 41 55.30 -40.28 -22.79
C GLY A 41 54.17 -40.05 -23.79
N PHE A 42 54.52 -39.87 -25.07
CA PHE A 42 53.56 -39.60 -26.12
C PHE A 42 53.28 -40.83 -26.99
N VAL A 43 52.03 -40.96 -27.41
CA VAL A 43 51.63 -41.71 -28.59
C VAL A 43 51.23 -40.70 -29.64
N LYS A 44 51.83 -40.74 -30.83
CA LYS A 44 51.55 -39.81 -31.92
C LYS A 44 51.14 -40.57 -33.17
N GLU A 45 50.17 -40.05 -33.91
CA GLU A 45 49.71 -40.62 -35.18
C GLU A 45 49.84 -39.58 -36.29
N PHE A 46 50.26 -40.04 -37.48
CA PHE A 46 50.63 -39.18 -38.60
C PHE A 46 49.91 -39.58 -39.89
N LEU A 47 49.58 -38.59 -40.72
CA LEU A 47 49.13 -38.74 -42.10
C LEU A 47 50.31 -38.51 -43.04
N GLU A 48 50.52 -39.45 -43.95
CA GLU A 48 51.59 -39.42 -44.97
C GLU A 48 53.01 -39.17 -44.41
N GLY A 49 53.25 -39.51 -43.13
CA GLY A 49 54.56 -39.36 -42.49
C GLY A 49 54.92 -37.97 -42.01
N VAL A 50 54.10 -36.94 -42.28
CA VAL A 50 54.45 -35.54 -41.99
C VAL A 50 53.37 -34.78 -41.22
N VAL A 51 52.09 -35.07 -41.44
CA VAL A 51 51.01 -34.33 -40.80
C VAL A 51 50.62 -35.03 -39.49
N LEU A 52 50.85 -34.37 -38.34
CA LEU A 52 50.46 -34.90 -37.04
C LEU A 52 48.93 -34.85 -36.89
N LEU A 53 48.27 -36.01 -36.84
CA LEU A 53 46.82 -36.12 -36.66
C LEU A 53 46.42 -36.20 -35.20
N GLU A 54 47.23 -36.85 -34.37
CA GLU A 54 46.88 -37.12 -32.98
C GLU A 54 48.13 -37.21 -32.09
N GLN A 55 48.03 -36.72 -30.86
CA GLN A 55 49.03 -36.86 -29.81
C GLN A 55 48.33 -37.11 -28.48
N LYS A 56 48.65 -38.23 -27.85
CA LYS A 56 48.11 -38.66 -26.56
C LYS A 56 49.22 -38.76 -25.53
N THR A 57 49.01 -38.20 -24.35
CA THR A 57 49.95 -38.31 -23.23
C THR A 57 49.59 -39.51 -22.35
N TYR A 58 50.56 -40.39 -22.13
CA TYR A 58 50.42 -41.59 -21.31
C TYR A 58 51.36 -41.56 -20.11
N LYS A 59 50.86 -42.06 -18.97
CA LYS A 59 51.65 -42.39 -17.79
C LYS A 59 51.23 -43.77 -17.32
N LYS A 60 52.17 -44.72 -17.36
CA LYS A 60 51.95 -46.10 -16.94
C LYS A 60 50.77 -46.78 -17.66
N ASP A 61 50.81 -46.81 -19.00
CA ASP A 61 49.79 -47.40 -19.89
C ASP A 61 48.40 -46.73 -19.83
N SER A 62 48.24 -45.68 -19.03
CA SER A 62 47.01 -44.93 -18.90
C SER A 62 47.15 -43.53 -19.48
N LEU A 63 46.11 -43.04 -20.17
CA LEU A 63 46.03 -41.63 -20.56
C LEU A 63 46.13 -40.74 -19.30
N ASP A 64 47.14 -39.88 -19.23
CA ASP A 64 47.35 -38.96 -18.11
C ASP A 64 48.06 -37.72 -18.66
N GLY A 65 47.28 -36.64 -18.81
CA GLY A 65 47.68 -35.43 -19.50
C GLY A 65 46.77 -35.12 -20.68
N GLU A 66 47.30 -34.32 -21.62
CA GLU A 66 46.57 -33.83 -22.77
C GLU A 66 46.51 -34.88 -23.88
N TRP A 67 45.34 -34.99 -24.51
CA TRP A 67 45.14 -35.60 -25.81
C TRP A 67 44.68 -34.51 -26.77
N THR A 68 45.47 -34.29 -27.80
CA THR A 68 45.17 -33.33 -28.86
C THR A 68 45.07 -34.04 -30.20
N SER A 69 44.09 -33.64 -31.01
CA SER A 69 43.97 -34.05 -32.41
C SER A 69 43.93 -32.82 -33.31
N TRP A 70 44.44 -32.95 -34.52
CA TRP A 70 44.49 -31.90 -35.52
C TRP A 70 43.76 -32.30 -36.80
N TYR A 71 43.36 -31.30 -37.57
CA TYR A 71 42.96 -31.49 -38.97
C TYR A 71 44.21 -31.65 -39.85
N ASP A 72 44.00 -32.09 -41.09
CA ASP A 72 45.04 -32.22 -42.12
C ASP A 72 45.79 -30.90 -42.38
N ASN A 73 45.11 -29.77 -42.22
CA ASN A 73 45.67 -28.43 -42.32
C ASN A 73 46.47 -27.96 -41.07
N GLY A 74 46.59 -28.80 -40.04
CA GLY A 74 47.34 -28.50 -38.82
C GLY A 74 46.56 -27.69 -37.75
N THR A 75 45.30 -27.35 -37.99
CA THR A 75 44.44 -26.69 -36.98
C THR A 75 44.06 -27.68 -35.88
N GLN A 76 44.11 -27.26 -34.61
CA GLN A 76 43.68 -28.07 -33.47
C GLN A 76 42.17 -28.37 -33.54
N LYS A 77 41.82 -29.64 -33.76
CA LYS A 77 40.45 -30.13 -33.83
C LYS A 77 39.85 -30.41 -32.46
N VAL A 78 40.62 -31.03 -31.57
CA VAL A 78 40.18 -31.33 -30.21
C VAL A 78 41.34 -31.26 -29.25
N VAL A 79 41.08 -30.76 -28.05
CA VAL A 79 41.98 -30.83 -26.90
C VAL A 79 41.18 -31.43 -25.74
N ARG A 80 41.66 -32.52 -25.15
CA ARG A 80 41.00 -33.23 -24.06
C ARG A 80 41.99 -33.53 -22.96
N LEU A 81 41.59 -33.33 -21.72
CA LEU A 81 42.45 -33.58 -20.56
C LEU A 81 41.99 -34.82 -19.79
N TYR A 82 42.97 -35.66 -19.42
CA TYR A 82 42.75 -36.91 -18.69
C TYR A 82 43.64 -37.00 -17.47
N LYS A 83 43.15 -37.73 -16.46
CA LYS A 83 43.95 -38.17 -15.31
C LYS A 83 43.72 -39.64 -15.07
N ASN A 84 44.74 -40.48 -15.24
CA ASN A 84 44.65 -41.93 -15.09
C ASN A 84 43.44 -42.53 -15.85
N GLY A 85 43.29 -42.16 -17.12
CA GLY A 85 42.23 -42.64 -18.02
C GLY A 85 40.88 -41.95 -17.82
N THR A 86 40.76 -41.11 -16.79
CA THR A 86 39.50 -40.44 -16.42
C THR A 86 39.44 -39.02 -17.00
N PRO A 87 38.37 -38.64 -17.72
CA PRO A 87 38.15 -37.26 -18.17
C PRO A 87 38.18 -36.24 -17.02
N ILE A 88 38.94 -35.16 -17.20
CA ILE A 88 39.02 -34.02 -16.28
C ILE A 88 39.16 -32.71 -17.05
N GLY A 89 38.89 -31.59 -16.38
CA GLY A 89 39.14 -30.25 -16.92
C GLY A 89 38.29 -29.94 -18.14
N ASN A 90 38.79 -29.05 -19.00
CA ASN A 90 38.07 -28.55 -20.15
C ASN A 90 38.46 -29.36 -21.39
N TRP A 91 37.45 -29.80 -22.13
CA TRP A 91 37.57 -30.41 -23.44
C TRP A 91 37.09 -29.40 -24.48
N ILE A 92 37.95 -29.05 -25.43
CA ILE A 92 37.70 -27.99 -26.41
C ILE A 92 37.64 -28.61 -27.79
N PHE A 93 36.65 -28.22 -28.58
CA PHE A 93 36.42 -28.66 -29.95
C PHE A 93 36.38 -27.43 -30.86
N ASN A 94 37.21 -27.42 -31.91
CA ASN A 94 37.25 -26.35 -32.90
C ASN A 94 37.03 -26.88 -34.32
N ASP A 95 36.60 -26.01 -35.21
CA ASP A 95 36.44 -26.33 -36.64
C ASP A 95 37.78 -26.29 -37.38
N GLN A 96 37.77 -26.58 -38.69
CA GLN A 96 38.96 -26.56 -39.54
C GLN A 96 39.64 -25.18 -39.64
N LYS A 97 38.92 -24.09 -39.35
CA LYS A 97 39.42 -22.71 -39.36
C LYS A 97 39.93 -22.27 -37.98
N GLY A 98 39.80 -23.12 -36.96
CA GLY A 98 40.17 -22.84 -35.58
C GLY A 98 39.09 -22.07 -34.81
N ALA A 99 37.89 -21.93 -35.37
CA ALA A 99 36.78 -21.33 -34.66
C ALA A 99 36.26 -22.30 -33.59
N TRP A 100 36.01 -21.77 -32.40
CA TRP A 100 35.43 -22.52 -31.28
C TRP A 100 34.06 -23.09 -31.68
N MET A 101 33.85 -24.38 -31.44
CA MET A 101 32.55 -25.05 -31.68
C MET A 101 31.86 -25.43 -30.38
N ARG A 102 32.64 -25.98 -29.44
CA ARG A 102 32.11 -26.56 -28.21
C ARG A 102 33.19 -26.63 -27.14
N GLU A 103 32.79 -26.44 -25.90
CA GLU A 103 33.60 -26.69 -24.72
C GLU A 103 32.80 -27.51 -23.71
N GLU A 104 33.44 -28.51 -23.11
CA GLU A 104 32.82 -29.41 -22.14
C GLU A 104 33.73 -29.52 -20.92
N GLN A 105 33.18 -29.35 -19.73
CA GLN A 105 33.92 -29.48 -18.48
C GLN A 105 33.61 -30.80 -17.77
N TYR A 106 34.67 -31.46 -17.30
CA TYR A 106 34.62 -32.76 -16.64
C TYR A 106 35.33 -32.77 -15.29
N LYS A 107 34.78 -33.54 -14.35
CA LYS A 107 35.40 -33.83 -13.05
C LYS A 107 35.15 -35.28 -12.69
N LYS A 108 36.23 -36.03 -12.45
CA LYS A 108 36.19 -37.47 -12.15
C LYS A 108 35.40 -38.27 -13.20
N GLY A 109 35.55 -37.91 -14.47
CA GLY A 109 34.92 -38.62 -15.59
C GLY A 109 33.47 -38.26 -15.84
N LEU A 110 32.87 -37.42 -15.00
CA LEU A 110 31.48 -36.98 -15.13
C LEU A 110 31.43 -35.52 -15.59
N ALA A 111 30.40 -35.17 -16.36
CA ALA A 111 30.10 -33.79 -16.72
C ALA A 111 30.03 -32.93 -15.45
N HIS A 112 30.80 -31.85 -15.38
CA HIS A 112 30.85 -30.99 -14.21
C HIS A 112 31.35 -29.61 -14.58
N GLY A 113 30.59 -28.57 -14.25
CA GLY A 113 30.85 -27.20 -14.69
C GLY A 113 29.97 -26.83 -15.87
N ILE A 114 30.51 -26.06 -16.81
CA ILE A 114 29.77 -25.50 -17.94
C ILE A 114 30.11 -26.28 -19.20
N TRP A 115 29.08 -26.71 -19.91
CA TRP A 115 29.17 -27.15 -21.30
C TRP A 115 28.59 -26.05 -22.16
N SER A 116 29.28 -25.66 -23.22
CA SER A 116 28.82 -24.64 -24.14
C SER A 116 29.00 -25.10 -25.57
N PHE A 117 27.99 -24.87 -26.41
CA PHE A 117 27.98 -25.29 -27.82
C PHE A 117 26.95 -24.47 -28.62
N TYR A 118 27.00 -24.56 -29.94
CA TYR A 118 25.90 -24.10 -30.81
C TYR A 118 24.91 -25.23 -31.06
N ASP A 119 23.63 -24.94 -30.96
CA ASP A 119 22.57 -25.90 -31.27
C ASP A 119 22.27 -25.97 -32.78
N LYS A 120 21.20 -26.68 -33.17
CA LYS A 120 20.79 -26.81 -34.58
C LYS A 120 20.28 -25.51 -35.20
N ALA A 121 19.82 -24.56 -34.38
CA ALA A 121 19.40 -23.23 -34.81
C ALA A 121 20.57 -22.24 -34.85
N ASN A 122 21.80 -22.69 -34.54
CA ASN A 122 23.00 -21.88 -34.41
C ASN A 122 22.92 -20.88 -33.23
N ASP A 123 22.10 -21.19 -32.23
CA ASP A 123 22.04 -20.46 -30.98
C ASP A 123 23.07 -21.01 -30.00
N LYS A 124 23.73 -20.12 -29.25
CA LYS A 124 24.74 -20.53 -28.27
C LYS A 124 24.04 -21.00 -27.00
N VAL A 125 24.23 -22.26 -26.65
CA VAL A 125 23.62 -22.93 -25.50
C VAL A 125 24.69 -23.17 -24.44
N PHE A 126 24.30 -22.98 -23.18
CA PHE A 126 25.07 -23.28 -21.98
C PHE A 126 24.30 -24.30 -21.14
N GLN A 127 24.92 -25.45 -20.88
CA GLN A 127 24.41 -26.47 -19.99
C GLN A 127 25.29 -26.56 -18.75
N TYR A 128 24.66 -26.53 -17.57
CA TYR A 128 25.37 -26.53 -16.30
C TYR A 128 25.22 -27.89 -15.63
N TYR A 129 26.33 -28.59 -15.46
CA TYR A 129 26.36 -29.93 -14.88
C TYR A 129 27.00 -29.93 -13.48
N THR A 130 26.45 -30.77 -12.60
CA THR A 130 27.11 -31.15 -11.36
C THR A 130 27.18 -32.66 -11.26
N MET A 131 28.38 -33.22 -11.43
CA MET A 131 28.65 -34.65 -11.26
C MET A 131 27.75 -35.54 -12.14
N GLY A 132 27.62 -35.18 -13.42
CA GLY A 132 26.85 -35.90 -14.43
C GLY A 132 25.39 -35.49 -14.53
N LYS A 133 24.84 -34.76 -13.54
CA LYS A 133 23.46 -34.28 -13.58
C LYS A 133 23.38 -32.88 -14.20
N LEU A 134 22.55 -32.73 -15.23
CA LEU A 134 22.17 -31.42 -15.78
C LEU A 134 21.33 -30.68 -14.72
N ILE A 135 21.78 -29.49 -14.32
CA ILE A 135 21.14 -28.66 -13.30
C ILE A 135 20.34 -27.53 -13.95
N ALA A 136 20.90 -26.90 -14.98
CA ALA A 136 20.29 -25.80 -15.71
C ALA A 136 20.75 -25.80 -17.16
N GLU A 137 19.92 -25.24 -18.03
CA GLU A 137 20.24 -24.96 -19.44
C GLU A 137 19.83 -23.52 -19.73
N TYR A 138 20.67 -22.80 -20.48
CA TYR A 138 20.44 -21.43 -20.88
C TYR A 138 20.85 -21.25 -22.34
N THR A 139 19.94 -20.73 -23.15
CA THR A 139 20.22 -20.33 -24.53
C THR A 139 20.43 -18.83 -24.57
N GLU A 140 21.53 -18.39 -25.17
CA GLU A 140 21.93 -16.98 -25.25
C GLU A 140 20.86 -16.14 -25.96
N ALA A 141 20.21 -15.26 -25.22
CA ALA A 141 19.19 -14.39 -25.76
C ALA A 141 19.80 -13.09 -26.32
N LYS A 142 19.50 -12.76 -27.59
CA LYS A 142 19.97 -11.53 -28.26
C LYS A 142 18.81 -10.63 -28.71
N TRP A 143 19.09 -9.34 -28.78
CA TRP A 143 18.31 -8.35 -29.52
C TRP A 143 18.58 -8.49 -31.03
N PRO A 144 17.70 -7.96 -31.91
CA PRO A 144 17.90 -8.04 -33.36
C PRO A 144 19.23 -7.46 -33.87
N ASN A 145 19.82 -6.51 -33.13
CA ASN A 145 21.12 -5.92 -33.43
C ASN A 145 22.32 -6.75 -32.92
N GLY A 146 22.08 -7.95 -32.37
CA GLY A 146 23.10 -8.85 -31.83
C GLY A 146 23.49 -8.60 -30.37
N GLN A 147 23.02 -7.51 -29.74
CA GLN A 147 23.29 -7.22 -28.33
C GLN A 147 22.69 -8.31 -27.43
N LEU A 148 23.44 -8.77 -26.43
CA LEU A 148 22.93 -9.71 -25.43
C LEU A 148 21.79 -9.08 -24.63
N LYS A 149 20.72 -9.84 -24.41
CA LYS A 149 19.61 -9.45 -23.54
C LYS A 149 19.94 -9.63 -22.07
N GLU A 150 20.72 -10.66 -21.74
CA GLU A 150 21.12 -10.94 -20.37
C GLU A 150 22.37 -11.83 -20.31
N VAL A 151 23.10 -11.68 -19.20
CA VAL A 151 24.27 -12.47 -18.84
C VAL A 151 23.99 -13.06 -17.46
N PRO A 152 23.59 -14.34 -17.40
CA PRO A 152 23.39 -15.02 -16.14
C PRO A 152 24.72 -15.48 -15.53
N SER A 153 24.79 -15.45 -14.20
CA SER A 153 25.89 -15.96 -13.38
C SER A 153 25.45 -17.23 -12.65
N PHE A 154 26.24 -18.30 -12.78
CA PHE A 154 25.97 -19.59 -12.19
C PHE A 154 27.20 -20.13 -11.45
N LYS A 155 26.95 -20.84 -10.35
CA LYS A 155 27.97 -21.60 -9.62
C LYS A 155 27.39 -22.96 -9.21
N ASN A 156 28.09 -24.05 -9.56
CA ASN A 156 27.60 -25.42 -9.35
C ASN A 156 26.20 -25.66 -9.94
N GLY A 157 25.90 -25.00 -11.07
CA GLY A 157 24.63 -25.11 -11.78
C GLY A 157 23.44 -24.37 -11.19
N LEU A 158 23.62 -23.62 -10.09
CA LEU A 158 22.59 -22.75 -9.53
C LEU A 158 22.95 -21.28 -9.79
N PRO A 159 21.96 -20.38 -9.98
CA PRO A 159 22.21 -18.94 -9.98
C PRO A 159 23.01 -18.50 -8.75
N ASP A 160 24.15 -17.87 -8.96
CA ASP A 160 25.06 -17.43 -7.89
C ASP A 160 25.94 -16.31 -8.43
N GLY A 161 25.89 -15.14 -7.80
CA GLY A 161 26.44 -13.89 -8.31
C GLY A 161 25.37 -12.99 -8.94
N THR A 162 25.82 -11.93 -9.60
CA THR A 162 24.93 -10.91 -10.18
C THR A 162 24.52 -11.30 -11.59
N TRP A 163 23.22 -11.48 -11.81
CA TRP A 163 22.61 -11.53 -13.13
C TRP A 163 22.43 -10.12 -13.67
N ILE A 164 22.81 -9.89 -14.93
CA ILE A 164 22.72 -8.58 -15.57
C ILE A 164 21.89 -8.70 -16.84
N GLY A 165 20.83 -7.91 -16.93
CA GLY A 165 20.04 -7.73 -18.14
C GLY A 165 20.39 -6.41 -18.83
N TYR A 166 20.33 -6.37 -20.15
CA TYR A 166 20.67 -5.20 -20.96
C TYR A 166 19.52 -4.76 -21.87
N TRP A 167 19.46 -3.46 -22.12
CA TRP A 167 18.70 -2.87 -23.21
C TRP A 167 19.36 -3.12 -24.56
N ALA A 168 18.65 -2.81 -25.65
CA ALA A 168 19.16 -3.03 -27.00
C ALA A 168 20.42 -2.21 -27.32
N ASP A 169 20.60 -1.06 -26.67
CA ASP A 169 21.80 -0.21 -26.79
C ASP A 169 22.99 -0.69 -25.91
N GLY A 170 22.80 -1.79 -25.16
CA GLY A 170 23.82 -2.33 -24.26
C GLY A 170 23.86 -1.69 -22.87
N SER A 171 23.02 -0.69 -22.60
CA SER A 171 22.88 -0.13 -21.24
C SER A 171 22.24 -1.16 -20.31
N THR A 172 22.57 -1.08 -19.01
CA THR A 172 22.03 -2.04 -18.02
C THR A 172 20.55 -1.79 -17.82
N ARG A 173 19.74 -2.84 -18.01
CA ARG A 173 18.29 -2.83 -17.78
C ARG A 173 17.94 -3.28 -16.37
N TYR A 174 18.65 -4.27 -15.85
CA TYR A 174 18.47 -4.73 -14.48
C TYR A 174 19.71 -5.45 -13.97
N THR A 175 19.87 -5.46 -12.65
CA THR A 175 20.79 -6.36 -11.93
C THR A 175 20.02 -7.12 -10.86
N ILE A 176 20.31 -8.42 -10.69
CA ILE A 176 19.71 -9.25 -9.65
C ILE A 176 20.81 -10.10 -9.02
N ASP A 177 21.00 -9.97 -7.72
CA ASP A 177 21.95 -10.78 -6.97
C ASP A 177 21.32 -12.12 -6.57
N TYR A 178 22.02 -13.21 -6.88
CA TYR A 178 21.66 -14.57 -6.48
C TYR A 178 22.74 -15.19 -5.60
N LYS A 179 22.31 -16.08 -4.69
CA LYS A 179 23.20 -16.93 -3.91
C LYS A 179 22.59 -18.32 -3.79
N LYS A 180 23.30 -19.34 -4.27
CA LYS A 180 22.84 -20.74 -4.24
C LYS A 180 21.42 -20.95 -4.81
N GLY A 181 21.03 -20.19 -5.83
CA GLY A 181 19.77 -20.30 -6.54
C GLY A 181 18.67 -19.33 -6.09
N ASP A 182 18.78 -18.75 -4.89
CA ASP A 182 17.80 -17.78 -4.38
C ASP A 182 18.26 -16.34 -4.63
N LYS A 183 17.33 -15.41 -4.83
CA LYS A 183 17.65 -13.97 -4.79
C LYS A 183 18.20 -13.60 -3.42
N ASP A 184 19.41 -13.08 -3.34
CA ASP A 184 20.07 -12.75 -2.07
C ASP A 184 21.04 -11.58 -2.30
N GLY A 185 20.59 -10.38 -1.95
CA GLY A 185 21.23 -9.11 -2.34
C GLY A 185 20.24 -8.16 -2.98
N ASN A 186 20.72 -7.31 -3.88
CA ASN A 186 19.90 -6.26 -4.50
C ASN A 186 19.25 -6.75 -5.79
N GLU A 187 18.05 -6.24 -6.07
CA GLU A 187 17.47 -6.20 -7.39
C GLU A 187 17.29 -4.73 -7.77
N LEU A 188 17.98 -4.30 -8.82
CA LEU A 188 17.93 -2.94 -9.35
C LEU A 188 17.41 -2.99 -10.78
N ARG A 189 16.55 -2.04 -11.16
CA ARG A 189 16.10 -1.90 -12.56
C ARG A 189 16.25 -0.47 -13.01
N TYR A 190 16.62 -0.31 -14.27
CA TYR A 190 16.89 0.97 -14.89
C TYR A 190 16.03 1.11 -16.15
N ASP A 191 15.63 2.33 -16.48
CA ASP A 191 15.02 2.62 -17.77
C ASP A 191 16.07 2.65 -18.90
N SER A 192 15.63 2.88 -20.14
CA SER A 192 16.51 2.90 -21.31
C SER A 192 17.48 4.09 -21.35
N THR A 193 17.38 5.04 -20.42
CA THR A 193 18.31 6.16 -20.28
C THR A 193 19.32 5.93 -19.15
N GLY A 194 19.21 4.80 -18.44
CA GLY A 194 20.07 4.44 -17.31
C GLY A 194 19.61 5.01 -15.97
N VAL A 195 18.41 5.59 -15.89
CA VAL A 195 17.84 6.09 -14.62
C VAL A 195 17.31 4.91 -13.81
N LEU A 196 17.67 4.82 -12.53
CA LEU A 196 17.16 3.81 -11.61
C LEU A 196 15.65 4.01 -11.40
N ILE A 197 14.84 2.99 -11.72
CA ILE A 197 13.37 3.03 -11.61
C ILE A 197 12.81 2.08 -10.55
N PHE A 198 13.62 1.15 -10.04
CA PHE A 198 13.21 0.19 -9.02
C PHE A 198 14.42 -0.31 -8.23
N GLU A 199 14.29 -0.38 -6.92
CA GLU A 199 15.23 -1.09 -6.04
C GLU A 199 14.50 -1.87 -4.95
N VAL A 200 14.99 -3.08 -4.67
CA VAL A 200 14.56 -3.87 -3.53
C VAL A 200 15.69 -4.80 -3.10
N LYS A 201 15.70 -5.18 -1.82
CA LYS A 201 16.66 -6.13 -1.27
C LYS A 201 15.99 -7.43 -0.86
N TYR A 202 16.63 -8.54 -1.21
CA TYR A 202 16.24 -9.88 -0.82
C TYR A 202 17.26 -10.50 0.13
N SER A 203 16.80 -11.40 0.99
CA SER A 203 17.63 -12.39 1.65
C SER A 203 16.97 -13.77 1.48
N LYS A 204 17.66 -14.70 0.80
CA LYS A 204 17.14 -16.05 0.49
C LYS A 204 15.73 -16.05 -0.14
N GLY A 205 15.53 -15.20 -1.13
CA GLY A 205 14.26 -15.06 -1.85
C GLY A 205 13.19 -14.25 -1.10
N ILE A 206 13.49 -13.76 0.11
CA ILE A 206 12.53 -13.04 0.95
C ILE A 206 12.82 -11.53 0.94
N ARG A 207 11.81 -10.74 0.56
CA ARG A 207 11.84 -9.27 0.69
C ARG A 207 11.67 -8.88 2.14
N ASN A 208 12.65 -8.16 2.66
CA ASN A 208 12.66 -7.59 4.00
C ASN A 208 13.31 -6.20 3.92
N GLY A 209 12.61 -5.17 4.41
CA GLY A 209 13.08 -3.77 4.34
C GLY A 209 12.19 -2.90 3.46
N ILE A 210 12.80 -2.02 2.66
CA ILE A 210 12.08 -1.04 1.83
C ILE A 210 12.30 -1.38 0.36
N GLU A 211 11.19 -1.50 -0.38
CA GLU A 211 11.13 -1.50 -1.83
C GLU A 211 10.84 -0.07 -2.29
N LYS A 212 11.56 0.39 -3.32
CA LYS A 212 11.31 1.73 -3.88
C LYS A 212 11.14 1.65 -5.39
N GLU A 213 10.25 2.50 -5.88
CA GLU A 213 10.05 2.77 -7.30
C GLU A 213 10.29 4.25 -7.55
N TYR A 214 10.83 4.58 -8.72
CA TYR A 214 11.13 5.95 -9.12
C TYR A 214 10.48 6.27 -10.47
N PHE A 215 10.22 7.55 -10.71
CA PHE A 215 9.88 8.07 -12.02
C PHE A 215 11.13 8.15 -12.92
N SER A 216 10.94 8.32 -14.23
CA SER A 216 12.05 8.48 -15.19
C SER A 216 12.88 9.75 -14.98
N ASN A 217 12.39 10.72 -14.19
CA ASN A 217 13.16 11.88 -13.76
C ASN A 217 13.97 11.63 -12.47
N GLY A 218 13.98 10.41 -11.95
CA GLY A 218 14.68 10.00 -10.73
C GLY A 218 13.97 10.34 -9.42
N GLN A 219 12.82 11.02 -9.46
CA GLN A 219 12.03 11.30 -8.24
C GLN A 219 11.40 10.00 -7.72
N LEU A 220 11.31 9.88 -6.38
CA LEU A 220 10.66 8.75 -5.74
C LEU A 220 9.19 8.72 -6.13
N LYS A 221 8.70 7.57 -6.57
CA LYS A 221 7.30 7.32 -6.93
C LYS A 221 6.56 6.58 -5.82
N ARG A 222 7.22 5.57 -5.26
CA ARG A 222 6.68 4.72 -4.20
C ARG A 222 7.78 4.23 -3.27
N SER A 223 7.50 4.20 -1.99
CA SER A 223 8.34 3.56 -0.96
C SER A 223 7.47 2.64 -0.13
N ALA A 224 7.76 1.34 -0.14
CA ALA A 224 6.93 0.32 0.50
C ALA A 224 7.75 -0.54 1.45
N LYS A 225 7.30 -0.64 2.70
CA LYS A 225 7.96 -1.47 3.70
C LYS A 225 7.44 -2.90 3.64
N TYR A 226 8.35 -3.86 3.53
CA TYR A 226 8.07 -5.29 3.54
C TYR A 226 8.70 -5.98 4.75
N LYS A 227 7.97 -6.97 5.26
CA LYS A 227 8.46 -8.00 6.18
C LYS A 227 7.99 -9.36 5.66
N ASP A 228 8.93 -10.27 5.46
CA ASP A 228 8.68 -11.64 5.01
C ASP A 228 7.78 -11.71 3.75
N ASN A 229 8.14 -10.93 2.73
CA ASN A 229 7.39 -10.76 1.47
C ASN A 229 6.00 -10.11 1.58
N LYS A 230 5.56 -9.70 2.77
CA LYS A 230 4.28 -9.01 3.00
C LYS A 230 4.50 -7.52 3.27
N LEU A 231 3.55 -6.68 2.85
CA LEU A 231 3.59 -5.25 3.22
C LEU A 231 3.40 -5.14 4.74
N ASN A 232 4.32 -4.46 5.41
CA ASN A 232 4.31 -4.36 6.87
C ASN A 232 4.99 -3.05 7.31
N GLY A 233 4.16 -2.08 7.67
CA GLY A 233 4.51 -0.69 7.93
C GLY A 233 3.91 0.26 6.91
N LYS A 234 4.50 1.44 6.77
CA LYS A 234 4.00 2.50 5.89
C LYS A 234 4.43 2.24 4.44
N THR A 235 3.50 2.47 3.52
CA THR A 235 3.75 2.65 2.10
C THR A 235 3.41 4.07 1.72
N GLU A 236 4.31 4.76 1.03
CA GLU A 236 4.18 6.17 0.63
C GLU A 236 4.19 6.28 -0.89
N TYR A 237 3.35 7.16 -1.43
CA TYR A 237 3.24 7.49 -2.85
C TYR A 237 3.50 8.97 -3.08
N PHE A 238 4.12 9.27 -4.20
CA PHE A 238 4.52 10.62 -4.59
C PHE A 238 4.20 10.85 -6.06
N ASP A 239 4.03 12.11 -6.45
CA ASP A 239 3.93 12.51 -7.86
C ASP A 239 5.31 12.73 -8.51
N SER A 240 5.33 13.04 -9.80
CA SER A 240 6.58 13.25 -10.54
C SER A 240 7.34 14.51 -10.13
N LEU A 241 6.74 15.41 -9.34
CA LEU A 241 7.38 16.60 -8.77
C LEU A 241 7.94 16.33 -7.37
N GLY A 242 7.71 15.14 -6.81
CA GLY A 242 8.13 14.75 -5.46
C GLY A 242 7.13 15.14 -4.36
N VAL A 243 5.93 15.62 -4.72
CA VAL A 243 4.88 15.91 -3.75
C VAL A 243 4.28 14.60 -3.27
N LYS A 244 4.17 14.46 -1.94
CA LYS A 244 3.56 13.28 -1.32
C LYS A 244 2.05 13.27 -1.62
N LEU A 245 1.54 12.17 -2.15
CA LEU A 245 0.13 11.99 -2.50
C LEU A 245 -0.62 11.19 -1.44
N GLU A 246 -0.01 10.10 -0.95
CA GLU A 246 -0.69 9.14 -0.09
C GLU A 246 0.30 8.37 0.80
N THR A 247 -0.18 7.97 1.98
CA THR A 247 0.53 7.10 2.92
C THR A 247 -0.48 6.14 3.49
N ILE A 248 -0.20 4.85 3.36
CA ILE A 248 -1.07 3.77 3.79
C ILE A 248 -0.28 2.90 4.77
N ALA A 249 -0.87 2.60 5.93
CA ALA A 249 -0.30 1.66 6.88
C ALA A 249 -0.79 0.23 6.59
N TYR A 250 0.15 -0.73 6.56
CA TYR A 250 -0.13 -2.14 6.37
C TYR A 250 0.41 -2.98 7.52
N LYS A 251 -0.28 -4.09 7.81
CA LYS A 251 0.20 -5.19 8.63
C LYS A 251 -0.13 -6.49 7.92
N ASP A 252 0.90 -7.27 7.62
CA ASP A 252 0.79 -8.56 6.92
C ASP A 252 0.00 -8.48 5.60
N SER A 253 0.24 -7.40 4.85
CA SER A 253 -0.42 -7.02 3.59
C SER A 253 -1.89 -6.59 3.70
N LEU A 254 -2.45 -6.51 4.90
CA LEU A 254 -3.76 -5.90 5.15
C LEU A 254 -3.58 -4.44 5.56
N ARG A 255 -4.45 -3.54 5.09
CA ARG A 255 -4.53 -2.17 5.58
C ARG A 255 -4.85 -2.20 7.07
N ASP A 256 -3.92 -1.69 7.87
CA ASP A 256 -3.99 -1.73 9.32
C ASP A 256 -3.20 -0.54 9.87
N GLY A 257 -3.93 0.43 10.39
CA GLY A 257 -3.47 1.72 10.84
C GLY A 257 -3.92 2.88 9.95
N LYS A 258 -3.24 4.00 10.14
CA LYS A 258 -3.63 5.30 9.60
C LYS A 258 -3.27 5.44 8.11
N THR A 259 -4.25 5.88 7.32
CA THR A 259 -4.10 6.34 5.94
C THR A 259 -4.19 7.87 5.91
N THR A 260 -3.37 8.51 5.07
CA THR A 260 -3.44 9.96 4.85
C THR A 260 -3.23 10.23 3.36
N ILE A 261 -4.06 11.11 2.81
CA ILE A 261 -4.01 11.60 1.43
C ILE A 261 -3.77 13.10 1.52
N TRP A 262 -2.92 13.64 0.67
CA TRP A 262 -2.57 15.06 0.65
C TRP A 262 -3.09 15.76 -0.61
N TRP A 263 -3.32 17.05 -0.49
CA TRP A 263 -3.50 17.96 -1.61
C TRP A 263 -2.15 18.22 -2.32
N PRO A 264 -2.15 18.66 -3.60
CA PRO A 264 -0.92 19.00 -4.32
C PRO A 264 -0.08 20.11 -3.67
N ASN A 265 -0.66 20.91 -2.77
CA ASN A 265 0.06 21.95 -2.02
C ASN A 265 0.74 21.41 -0.74
N GLY A 266 0.61 20.11 -0.44
CA GLY A 266 1.21 19.46 0.72
C GLY A 266 0.34 19.48 1.98
N GLU A 267 -0.83 20.13 1.97
CA GLU A 267 -1.79 20.08 3.07
C GLU A 267 -2.55 18.75 3.09
N PRO A 268 -2.96 18.23 4.26
CA PRO A 268 -3.79 17.02 4.33
C PRO A 268 -5.11 17.21 3.59
N HIS A 269 -5.52 16.23 2.78
CA HIS A 269 -6.83 16.17 2.14
C HIS A 269 -7.76 15.25 2.90
N LYS A 270 -7.37 13.99 3.13
CA LYS A 270 -8.19 13.00 3.84
C LYS A 270 -7.33 12.20 4.81
N ARG A 271 -7.95 11.76 5.90
CA ARG A 271 -7.28 10.95 6.92
C ARG A 271 -8.27 10.05 7.62
N PHE A 272 -7.94 8.76 7.67
CA PHE A 272 -8.79 7.74 8.24
C PHE A 272 -7.94 6.54 8.66
N THR A 273 -8.51 5.62 9.42
CA THR A 273 -7.80 4.44 9.94
C THR A 273 -8.51 3.17 9.49
N TYR A 274 -7.73 2.16 9.14
CA TYR A 274 -8.22 0.80 8.95
C TYR A 274 -7.80 -0.07 10.13
N GLU A 275 -8.64 -0.99 10.54
CA GLU A 275 -8.27 -2.18 11.30
C GLU A 275 -8.56 -3.41 10.44
N LYS A 276 -7.51 -4.06 9.94
CA LYS A 276 -7.60 -5.25 9.07
C LYS A 276 -8.57 -5.09 7.90
N GLU A 277 -8.37 -4.06 7.08
CA GLU A 277 -9.18 -3.66 5.92
C GLU A 277 -10.56 -3.05 6.24
N ILE A 278 -10.97 -2.99 7.50
CA ILE A 278 -12.24 -2.39 7.92
C ILE A 278 -11.99 -0.97 8.42
N LEU A 279 -12.77 0.01 7.98
CA LEU A 279 -12.65 1.39 8.48
C LEU A 279 -13.02 1.44 9.97
N GLU A 280 -12.16 2.05 10.77
CA GLU A 280 -12.28 2.11 12.22
C GLU A 280 -11.81 3.47 12.73
N GLY A 281 -12.56 4.07 13.65
CA GLY A 281 -12.24 5.35 14.27
C GLY A 281 -12.52 6.55 13.35
N LYS A 282 -11.78 7.64 13.58
CA LYS A 282 -12.05 8.95 12.96
C LYS A 282 -11.71 8.97 11.47
N TYR A 283 -12.66 9.46 10.67
CA TYR A 283 -12.47 9.94 9.32
C TYR A 283 -12.49 11.47 9.34
N GLU A 284 -11.53 12.10 8.68
CA GLU A 284 -11.37 13.55 8.63
C GLU A 284 -11.02 13.97 7.20
N GLU A 285 -11.62 15.07 6.74
CA GLU A 285 -11.37 15.67 5.43
C GLU A 285 -11.17 17.17 5.57
N TRP A 286 -10.20 17.71 4.85
CA TRP A 286 -9.87 19.14 4.83
C TRP A 286 -9.89 19.66 3.40
N ARG A 287 -10.21 20.94 3.28
CA ARG A 287 -10.14 21.69 2.03
C ARG A 287 -8.68 22.04 1.71
N ALA A 288 -8.40 22.42 0.47
CA ALA A 288 -7.05 22.76 0.03
C ALA A 288 -6.43 23.94 0.81
N ASN A 289 -7.23 24.82 1.41
CA ASN A 289 -6.75 25.90 2.26
C ASN A 289 -6.46 25.48 3.72
N GLY A 290 -6.57 24.20 4.05
CA GLY A 290 -6.35 23.64 5.39
C GLY A 290 -7.57 23.70 6.31
N ASN A 291 -8.65 24.38 5.93
CA ASN A 291 -9.88 24.40 6.74
C ASN A 291 -10.54 23.01 6.75
N PRO A 292 -11.10 22.56 7.89
CA PRO A 292 -11.84 21.31 7.93
C PRO A 292 -13.03 21.37 6.96
N TYR A 293 -13.34 20.22 6.34
CA TYR A 293 -14.54 20.04 5.53
C TYR A 293 -15.55 19.21 6.30
N LEU A 294 -15.19 17.99 6.69
CA LEU A 294 -16.05 17.11 7.47
C LEU A 294 -15.24 16.14 8.34
N ARG A 295 -15.90 15.61 9.36
CA ARG A 295 -15.35 14.65 10.32
C ARG A 295 -16.45 13.75 10.83
N PHE A 296 -16.18 12.46 10.90
CA PHE A 296 -17.08 11.50 11.52
C PHE A 296 -16.31 10.27 11.99
N THR A 297 -16.99 9.32 12.62
CA THR A 297 -16.38 8.11 13.19
C THR A 297 -17.00 6.85 12.60
N TYR A 298 -16.17 5.84 12.34
CA TYR A 298 -16.57 4.48 12.03
C TYR A 298 -16.36 3.58 13.25
N GLU A 299 -17.31 2.68 13.50
CA GLU A 299 -17.10 1.49 14.31
C GLU A 299 -17.40 0.26 13.45
N LYS A 300 -16.40 -0.61 13.25
CA LYS A 300 -16.48 -1.84 12.44
C LYS A 300 -17.04 -1.58 11.02
N GLY A 301 -16.65 -0.46 10.42
CA GLY A 301 -17.05 -0.05 9.08
C GLY A 301 -18.44 0.57 8.96
N ILE A 302 -19.15 0.80 10.07
CA ILE A 302 -20.46 1.46 10.10
C ILE A 302 -20.29 2.84 10.73
N PHE A 303 -21.03 3.85 10.25
CA PHE A 303 -21.05 5.17 10.90
C PHE A 303 -21.56 5.04 12.33
N ASP A 304 -20.74 5.43 13.31
CA ASP A 304 -21.12 5.38 14.72
C ASP A 304 -20.44 6.51 15.47
N GLY A 305 -21.24 7.34 16.13
CA GLY A 305 -20.80 8.56 16.81
C GLY A 305 -21.07 9.86 16.04
N GLU A 306 -20.34 10.91 16.43
CA GLU A 306 -20.57 12.29 16.00
C GLU A 306 -20.11 12.53 14.55
N TYR A 307 -20.95 13.18 13.76
CA TYR A 307 -20.69 13.74 12.44
C TYR A 307 -20.66 15.26 12.54
N GLU A 308 -19.67 15.89 11.91
CA GLU A 308 -19.53 17.33 11.82
C GLU A 308 -19.14 17.74 10.39
N GLU A 309 -19.70 18.85 9.93
CA GLU A 309 -19.35 19.49 8.66
C GLU A 309 -19.09 20.98 8.89
N TRP A 310 -18.16 21.57 8.14
CA TRP A 310 -17.77 22.98 8.28
C TRP A 310 -17.95 23.76 6.97
N TRP A 311 -18.37 25.02 7.14
CA TRP A 311 -18.37 26.02 6.09
C TRP A 311 -16.95 26.27 5.54
N PRO A 312 -16.80 26.78 4.30
CA PRO A 312 -15.51 27.16 3.76
C PRO A 312 -14.69 28.13 4.63
N SER A 313 -15.38 28.93 5.46
CA SER A 313 -14.78 29.85 6.44
C SER A 313 -14.09 29.14 7.62
N GLY A 314 -14.35 27.84 7.83
CA GLY A 314 -13.90 27.08 8.98
C GLY A 314 -14.85 27.11 10.19
N LYS A 315 -16.00 27.79 10.09
CA LYS A 315 -17.07 27.73 11.09
C LYS A 315 -17.89 26.45 10.92
N LEU A 316 -18.35 25.86 12.02
CA LEU A 316 -19.15 24.64 12.00
C LEU A 316 -20.47 24.91 11.27
N TYR A 317 -20.84 24.04 10.33
CA TYR A 317 -22.09 24.10 9.58
C TYR A 317 -23.16 23.26 10.26
N MET A 318 -22.86 22.00 10.55
CA MET A 318 -23.79 21.12 11.24
C MET A 318 -23.09 20.05 12.03
N ARG A 319 -23.84 19.51 13.00
CA ARG A 319 -23.39 18.43 13.85
C ARG A 319 -24.55 17.53 14.26
N PHE A 320 -24.34 16.24 14.16
CA PHE A 320 -25.33 15.24 14.58
C PHE A 320 -24.65 13.91 14.92
N ASN A 321 -25.41 12.93 15.42
CA ASN A 321 -24.87 11.65 15.87
C ASN A 321 -25.53 10.48 15.14
N TYR A 322 -24.74 9.44 14.92
CA TYR A 322 -25.22 8.11 14.54
C TYR A 322 -25.07 7.17 15.74
N GLU A 323 -26.06 6.29 15.94
CA GLU A 323 -25.89 5.06 16.71
C GLU A 323 -26.05 3.87 15.75
N LYS A 324 -25.00 3.06 15.58
CA LYS A 324 -25.02 1.86 14.72
C LYS A 324 -25.54 2.12 13.30
N GLY A 325 -25.17 3.26 12.72
CA GLY A 325 -25.53 3.67 11.36
C GLY A 325 -26.90 4.34 11.23
N ILE A 326 -27.63 4.56 12.33
CA ILE A 326 -28.93 5.25 12.34
C ILE A 326 -28.76 6.60 13.03
N LEU A 327 -29.33 7.67 12.45
CA LEU A 327 -29.31 9.00 13.08
C LEU A 327 -30.03 8.93 14.44
N ASP A 328 -29.31 9.23 15.51
CA ASP A 328 -29.85 9.17 16.87
C ASP A 328 -29.12 10.18 17.76
N GLY A 329 -29.87 10.96 18.54
CA GLY A 329 -29.35 11.98 19.44
C GLY A 329 -29.47 13.40 18.90
N LYS A 330 -28.63 14.29 19.42
CA LYS A 330 -28.72 15.74 19.18
C LYS A 330 -28.35 16.11 17.74
N TYR A 331 -29.12 17.03 17.15
CA TYR A 331 -28.88 17.66 15.85
C TYR A 331 -28.77 19.18 16.01
N GLU A 332 -27.77 19.78 15.37
CA GLU A 332 -27.54 21.23 15.39
C GLU A 332 -27.03 21.71 14.03
N GLU A 333 -27.52 22.86 13.57
CA GLU A 333 -27.09 23.53 12.34
C GLU A 333 -26.86 25.02 12.61
N TRP A 334 -25.83 25.59 11.97
CA TRP A 334 -25.41 26.97 12.08
C TRP A 334 -25.15 27.59 10.71
N ASP A 335 -25.38 28.89 10.60
CA ASP A 335 -25.10 29.65 9.38
C ASP A 335 -23.60 29.90 9.18
N SER A 336 -23.26 30.54 8.06
CA SER A 336 -21.86 30.85 7.71
C SER A 336 -21.17 31.83 8.67
N LEU A 337 -21.93 32.53 9.52
CA LEU A 337 -21.47 33.45 10.55
C LEU A 337 -21.40 32.78 11.94
N GLY A 338 -21.94 31.57 12.10
CA GLY A 338 -22.00 30.81 13.34
C GLY A 338 -23.25 31.10 14.19
N ALA A 339 -24.27 31.76 13.63
CA ALA A 339 -25.57 31.89 14.27
C ALA A 339 -26.34 30.57 14.16
N ASP A 340 -27.10 30.22 15.20
CA ASP A 340 -27.94 29.01 15.19
C ASP A 340 -28.98 29.10 14.04
N ILE A 341 -29.20 27.99 13.33
CA ILE A 341 -30.29 27.83 12.35
C ILE A 341 -31.37 26.94 12.96
N VAL A 342 -30.96 25.76 13.46
CA VAL A 342 -31.87 24.80 14.07
C VAL A 342 -31.16 23.92 15.09
N LYS A 343 -31.88 23.54 16.14
CA LYS A 343 -31.46 22.55 17.14
C LYS A 343 -32.59 21.56 17.38
N GLY A 344 -32.29 20.27 17.39
CA GLY A 344 -33.30 19.22 17.53
C GLY A 344 -32.73 17.88 18.01
N TYR A 345 -33.58 16.86 17.98
CA TYR A 345 -33.20 15.49 18.32
C TYR A 345 -33.74 14.51 17.27
N TYR A 346 -32.93 13.50 16.96
CA TYR A 346 -33.35 12.31 16.24
C TYR A 346 -33.48 11.15 17.22
N VAL A 347 -34.49 10.31 17.00
CA VAL A 347 -34.63 9.00 17.65
C VAL A 347 -34.91 7.99 16.55
N GLN A 348 -34.05 6.97 16.45
CA GLN A 348 -34.14 5.90 15.44
C GLN A 348 -34.34 6.40 14.00
N GLY A 349 -33.66 7.49 13.63
CA GLY A 349 -33.68 8.05 12.28
C GLY A 349 -34.83 9.02 11.99
N THR A 350 -35.76 9.22 12.93
CA THR A 350 -36.88 10.17 12.81
C THR A 350 -36.68 11.38 13.71
N ARG A 351 -37.19 12.55 13.30
CA ARG A 351 -37.13 13.74 14.15
C ARG A 351 -38.08 13.57 15.32
N ASP A 352 -37.58 13.82 16.52
CA ASP A 352 -38.32 13.55 17.75
C ASP A 352 -38.07 14.68 18.77
N LYS A 353 -38.99 14.82 19.73
CA LYS A 353 -38.94 15.79 20.83
C LYS A 353 -38.90 17.24 20.33
N LYS A 354 -38.22 18.12 21.08
CA LYS A 354 -38.08 19.56 20.82
C LYS A 354 -37.18 19.84 19.62
N TRP A 355 -37.68 20.68 18.73
CA TRP A 355 -36.97 21.33 17.63
C TRP A 355 -37.15 22.84 17.73
N LEU A 356 -36.05 23.58 17.69
CA LEU A 356 -36.02 25.03 17.82
C LEU A 356 -35.31 25.63 16.61
N TYR A 357 -36.02 26.51 15.91
CA TYR A 357 -35.58 27.23 14.72
C TYR A 357 -35.30 28.68 15.07
N TYR A 358 -34.38 29.28 14.31
CA TYR A 358 -33.92 30.64 14.52
C TYR A 358 -34.02 31.45 13.23
N ASP A 359 -34.26 32.76 13.37
CA ASP A 359 -34.30 33.69 12.24
C ASP A 359 -32.88 34.16 11.83
N SER A 360 -32.81 34.99 10.78
CA SER A 360 -31.53 35.50 10.25
C SER A 360 -30.75 36.38 11.22
N GLU A 361 -31.37 36.85 12.30
CA GLU A 361 -30.73 37.65 13.36
C GLU A 361 -30.36 36.78 14.58
N GLY A 362 -30.57 35.47 14.51
CA GLY A 362 -30.29 34.50 15.58
C GLY A 362 -31.32 34.51 16.70
N ARG A 363 -32.50 35.10 16.50
CA ARG A 363 -33.61 35.05 17.47
C ARG A 363 -34.41 33.77 17.26
N ARG A 364 -35.07 33.28 18.31
CA ARG A 364 -35.95 32.10 18.19
C ARG A 364 -37.11 32.47 17.29
N ASP A 365 -37.34 31.69 16.24
CA ASP A 365 -38.42 31.91 15.26
C ASP A 365 -39.58 30.97 15.56
N LYS A 366 -39.28 29.66 15.60
CA LYS A 366 -40.29 28.61 15.76
C LYS A 366 -39.81 27.50 16.69
N PHE A 367 -40.69 27.05 17.56
CA PHE A 367 -40.58 25.80 18.30
C PHE A 367 -41.55 24.78 17.70
N ILE A 368 -41.12 23.54 17.53
CA ILE A 368 -42.00 22.40 17.29
C ILE A 368 -41.63 21.26 18.23
N PHE A 369 -42.63 20.49 18.62
CA PHE A 369 -42.45 19.21 19.29
C PHE A 369 -42.99 18.10 18.38
N LEU A 370 -42.15 17.10 18.13
CA LEU A 370 -42.45 15.97 17.26
C LEU A 370 -42.44 14.66 18.06
N GLU A 371 -43.29 13.71 17.69
CA GLU A 371 -43.19 12.31 18.07
C GLU A 371 -43.01 11.48 16.80
N MET A 372 -41.80 10.95 16.57
CA MET A 372 -41.46 10.20 15.34
C MET A 372 -41.94 10.91 14.06
N ASP A 373 -41.47 12.14 13.83
CA ASP A 373 -41.85 13.05 12.74
C ASP A 373 -43.30 13.55 12.73
N SER A 374 -44.16 13.09 13.65
CA SER A 374 -45.54 13.56 13.78
C SER A 374 -45.59 14.82 14.64
N LEU A 375 -46.19 15.90 14.11
CA LEU A 375 -46.31 17.17 14.84
C LEU A 375 -47.29 17.05 16.01
N ILE A 376 -46.81 17.30 17.23
CA ILE A 376 -47.63 17.34 18.44
C ILE A 376 -48.04 18.77 18.78
N THR A 377 -47.09 19.70 18.76
CA THR A 377 -47.32 21.11 19.11
C THR A 377 -46.31 21.99 18.37
N ASP A 378 -46.73 23.18 17.96
CA ASP A 378 -45.84 24.22 17.49
C ASP A 378 -46.14 25.56 18.15
N TYR A 379 -45.14 26.44 18.11
CA TYR A 379 -45.22 27.77 18.69
C TYR A 379 -44.32 28.72 17.92
N GLU A 380 -44.84 29.89 17.53
CA GLU A 380 -44.11 30.94 16.84
C GLU A 380 -43.81 32.10 17.79
N PHE A 381 -42.52 32.41 17.94
CA PHE A 381 -42.08 33.47 18.83
C PHE A 381 -42.36 34.84 18.22
N LYS A 382 -42.86 35.75 19.05
CA LYS A 382 -43.20 37.12 18.64
C LYS A 382 -42.32 38.12 19.37
N TYR A 383 -41.97 39.18 18.65
CA TYR A 383 -41.09 40.24 19.14
C TYR A 383 -41.70 41.61 18.84
N TYR A 384 -41.49 42.55 19.76
CA TYR A 384 -41.75 43.96 19.53
C TYR A 384 -40.71 44.57 18.56
N PRO A 385 -40.95 45.78 18.01
CA PRO A 385 -40.02 46.43 17.08
C PRO A 385 -38.60 46.65 17.64
N ASN A 386 -38.44 46.75 18.96
CA ASN A 386 -37.14 46.85 19.63
C ASN A 386 -36.54 45.49 20.00
N TRP A 387 -37.12 44.39 19.49
CA TRP A 387 -36.70 43.01 19.67
C TRP A 387 -36.89 42.44 21.09
N GLN A 388 -37.66 43.12 21.94
CA GLN A 388 -38.16 42.53 23.17
C GLN A 388 -39.15 41.40 22.84
N ILE A 389 -38.98 40.23 23.45
CA ILE A 389 -39.89 39.10 23.28
C ILE A 389 -41.26 39.43 23.88
N VAL A 390 -42.34 39.06 23.18
CA VAL A 390 -43.72 39.30 23.62
C VAL A 390 -44.13 38.32 24.71
N GLU A 391 -43.76 37.05 24.58
CA GLU A 391 -44.06 36.02 25.57
C GLU A 391 -43.02 34.88 25.56
N GLU A 392 -42.79 34.29 26.74
CA GLU A 392 -41.86 33.19 26.97
C GLU A 392 -42.65 31.94 27.41
N PRO A 393 -42.77 30.93 26.53
CA PRO A 393 -43.50 29.70 26.79
C PRO A 393 -42.66 28.63 27.52
N GLU A 394 -43.34 27.78 28.31
CA GLU A 394 -42.79 26.56 28.92
C GLU A 394 -43.57 25.31 28.45
N PHE A 395 -42.85 24.22 28.18
CA PHE A 395 -43.38 22.97 27.64
C PHE A 395 -42.88 21.78 28.45
N ASN A 396 -43.73 20.77 28.63
CA ASN A 396 -43.31 19.50 29.24
C ASN A 396 -42.62 18.56 28.23
N ASP A 397 -42.20 17.40 28.72
CA ASP A 397 -41.52 16.35 27.93
C ASP A 397 -42.41 15.68 26.86
N ARG A 398 -43.69 16.05 26.77
CA ARG A 398 -44.61 15.65 25.69
C ARG A 398 -44.90 16.78 24.70
N GLY A 399 -44.25 17.93 24.87
CA GLY A 399 -44.42 19.09 24.00
C GLY A 399 -45.67 19.92 24.27
N LEU A 400 -46.44 19.60 25.32
CA LEU A 400 -47.62 20.35 25.71
C LEU A 400 -47.22 21.55 26.57
N PHE A 401 -47.98 22.63 26.49
CA PHE A 401 -47.80 23.81 27.35
C PHE A 401 -47.94 23.41 28.82
N ASP A 402 -46.92 23.62 29.63
CA ASP A 402 -46.88 23.14 30.99
C ASP A 402 -45.94 24.01 31.82
N GLY A 403 -46.35 24.37 33.04
CA GLY A 403 -45.56 25.23 33.91
C GLY A 403 -45.87 26.72 33.74
N LYS A 404 -44.86 27.56 34.00
CA LYS A 404 -44.99 29.02 34.10
C LYS A 404 -44.67 29.70 32.77
N TRP A 405 -45.55 30.62 32.41
CA TRP A 405 -45.46 31.42 31.20
C TRP A 405 -45.47 32.90 31.56
N GLU A 406 -44.71 33.70 30.84
CA GLU A 406 -44.66 35.14 31.06
C GLU A 406 -44.82 35.90 29.73
N SER A 407 -45.63 36.95 29.73
CA SER A 407 -45.66 37.95 28.66
C SER A 407 -45.07 39.26 29.14
N PHE A 408 -44.52 40.04 28.21
CA PHE A 408 -43.79 41.26 28.49
C PHE A 408 -44.37 42.45 27.73
N TYR A 409 -44.13 43.64 28.24
CA TYR A 409 -44.29 44.90 27.53
C TYR A 409 -43.07 45.17 26.64
N ILE A 410 -43.16 46.18 25.77
CA ILE A 410 -42.07 46.57 24.87
C ILE A 410 -40.79 46.96 25.62
N ASP A 411 -40.88 47.49 26.85
CA ASP A 411 -39.74 47.83 27.70
C ASP A 411 -39.17 46.62 28.48
N GLY A 412 -39.76 45.44 28.33
CA GLY A 412 -39.38 44.22 29.04
C GLY A 412 -40.02 44.05 30.42
N ALA A 413 -40.84 44.99 30.90
CA ALA A 413 -41.62 44.79 32.11
C ALA A 413 -42.62 43.64 31.92
N THR A 414 -42.78 42.77 32.92
CA THR A 414 -43.78 41.70 32.86
C THR A 414 -45.18 42.31 32.71
N SER A 415 -45.90 41.90 31.66
CA SER A 415 -47.30 42.27 31.44
C SER A 415 -48.26 41.22 32.00
N LYS A 416 -47.91 39.93 31.89
CA LYS A 416 -48.70 38.84 32.49
C LYS A 416 -47.81 37.68 32.92
N LYS A 417 -48.24 36.99 33.97
CA LYS A 417 -47.74 35.66 34.36
C LYS A 417 -48.91 34.70 34.37
N TYR A 418 -48.73 33.53 33.78
CA TYR A 418 -49.78 32.53 33.68
C TYR A 418 -49.21 31.12 33.80
N GLN A 419 -50.07 30.16 34.10
CA GLN A 419 -49.70 28.77 34.31
C GLN A 419 -50.56 27.83 33.49
N TYR A 420 -49.92 26.78 32.98
CA TYR A 420 -50.56 25.70 32.26
C TYR A 420 -50.24 24.36 32.93
N ASP A 421 -51.18 23.42 32.81
CA ASP A 421 -51.02 22.00 33.14
C ASP A 421 -51.47 21.18 31.93
N GLU A 422 -50.53 20.47 31.31
CA GLU A 422 -50.73 19.65 30.10
C GLU A 422 -51.61 20.31 29.01
N GLY A 423 -51.34 21.58 28.68
CA GLY A 423 -52.02 22.34 27.62
C GLY A 423 -53.25 23.14 28.07
N LYS A 424 -53.68 22.99 29.34
CA LYS A 424 -54.86 23.66 29.89
C LYS A 424 -54.47 24.76 30.86
N LYS A 425 -55.23 25.87 30.88
CA LYS A 425 -54.99 26.96 31.84
C LYS A 425 -55.18 26.45 33.26
N ASP A 426 -54.19 26.65 34.11
CA ASP A 426 -54.22 26.17 35.49
C ASP A 426 -53.64 27.22 36.44
N LYS A 427 -54.10 27.20 37.70
CA LYS A 427 -53.66 28.09 38.79
C LYS A 427 -53.79 29.58 38.44
N VAL A 428 -52.85 30.38 38.94
CA VAL A 428 -52.89 31.84 38.94
C VAL A 428 -52.44 32.41 37.61
N TRP A 429 -53.26 33.31 37.10
CA TRP A 429 -53.04 34.14 35.93
C TRP A 429 -53.13 35.60 36.35
N GLN A 430 -52.00 36.30 36.37
CA GLN A 430 -51.88 37.66 36.89
C GLN A 430 -51.39 38.60 35.78
N SER A 431 -52.16 39.63 35.46
CA SER A 431 -51.69 40.76 34.64
C SER A 431 -51.20 41.93 35.50
N TYR A 432 -50.37 42.75 34.91
CA TYR A 432 -49.78 43.94 35.49
C TYR A 432 -49.92 45.10 34.52
N TYR A 433 -50.09 46.32 35.02
CA TYR A 433 -49.85 47.54 34.27
C TYR A 433 -48.36 47.70 33.96
N GLN A 434 -48.03 48.54 32.99
CA GLN A 434 -46.63 48.78 32.58
C GLN A 434 -45.74 49.30 33.71
N ASP A 435 -46.30 50.01 34.69
CA ASP A 435 -45.57 50.49 35.88
C ASP A 435 -45.39 49.42 36.97
N GLY A 436 -45.78 48.16 36.71
CA GLY A 436 -45.63 47.01 37.59
C GLY A 436 -46.75 46.82 38.60
N ARG A 437 -47.75 47.72 38.66
CA ARG A 437 -48.94 47.52 39.49
C ARG A 437 -49.76 46.34 38.97
N ARG A 438 -50.35 45.54 39.86
CA ARG A 438 -51.24 44.42 39.48
C ARG A 438 -52.49 44.98 38.81
N ASP A 439 -52.90 44.40 37.69
CA ASP A 439 -54.07 44.84 36.91
C ASP A 439 -55.25 43.89 37.14
N ASN A 440 -55.08 42.62 36.78
CA ASN A 440 -56.10 41.59 36.93
C ASN A 440 -55.51 40.29 37.48
N TYR A 441 -56.26 39.64 38.37
CA TYR A 441 -55.99 38.30 38.87
C TYR A 441 -57.11 37.36 38.43
N THR A 442 -56.74 36.25 37.79
CA THR A 442 -57.64 35.14 37.51
C THR A 442 -57.07 33.85 38.07
N PHE A 443 -57.95 32.94 38.47
CA PHE A 443 -57.58 31.57 38.83
C PHE A 443 -58.33 30.59 37.94
N TYR A 444 -57.60 29.68 37.33
CA TYR A 444 -58.15 28.60 36.52
C TYR A 444 -57.90 27.25 37.19
N ASN A 445 -58.83 26.33 36.99
CA ASN A 445 -58.66 24.91 37.26
C ASN A 445 -58.93 24.16 35.95
N LEU A 446 -57.86 23.77 35.26
CA LEU A 446 -57.91 23.06 33.97
C LEU A 446 -58.92 23.70 32.98
N ASP A 447 -58.64 24.92 32.53
CA ASP A 447 -59.45 25.80 31.68
C ASP A 447 -60.75 26.35 32.31
N SER A 448 -61.17 25.84 33.46
CA SER A 448 -62.35 26.36 34.16
C SER A 448 -61.98 27.61 34.96
N LEU A 449 -62.53 28.77 34.59
CA LEU A 449 -62.35 30.02 35.34
C LEU A 449 -63.05 29.93 36.69
N VAL A 450 -62.30 29.96 37.78
CA VAL A 450 -62.80 29.90 39.16
C VAL A 450 -62.99 31.29 39.74
N THR A 451 -62.06 32.20 39.48
CA THR A 451 -62.07 33.55 40.05
C THR A 451 -61.50 34.55 39.05
N ASN A 452 -62.07 35.75 39.05
CA ASN A 452 -61.64 36.89 38.26
C ASN A 452 -61.78 38.15 39.10
N TYR A 453 -60.68 38.88 39.31
CA TYR A 453 -60.62 40.05 40.18
C TYR A 453 -59.75 41.15 39.55
N ASP A 454 -60.32 42.33 39.39
CA ASP A 454 -59.61 43.52 38.92
C ASP A 454 -59.12 44.35 40.11
N PHE A 455 -57.85 44.73 40.10
CA PHE A 455 -57.25 45.56 41.14
C PHE A 455 -57.59 47.03 40.92
N ASN A 456 -58.19 47.66 41.93
CA ASN A 456 -58.52 49.07 41.91
C ASN A 456 -57.51 49.89 42.73
N TYR A 457 -57.19 51.08 42.24
CA TYR A 457 -56.20 51.98 42.84
C TYR A 457 -56.77 53.38 43.04
N TYR A 458 -56.39 54.02 44.15
CA TYR A 458 -56.64 55.44 44.36
C TYR A 458 -55.80 56.31 43.40
N PRO A 459 -56.12 57.60 43.21
CA PRO A 459 -55.33 58.51 42.38
C PRO A 459 -53.85 58.65 42.80
N ASN A 460 -53.53 58.36 44.07
CA ASN A 460 -52.15 58.33 44.58
C ASN A 460 -51.43 56.99 44.33
N LEU A 461 -52.02 56.11 43.52
CA LEU A 461 -51.51 54.78 43.13
C LEU A 461 -51.44 53.74 44.26
N GLN A 462 -52.01 54.02 45.43
CA GLN A 462 -52.19 53.01 46.48
C GLN A 462 -53.35 52.08 46.13
N ILE A 463 -53.17 50.78 46.39
CA ILE A 463 -54.21 49.77 46.21
C ILE A 463 -55.41 50.07 47.14
N MET A 464 -56.62 50.00 46.62
CA MET A 464 -57.83 50.28 47.40
C MET A 464 -58.16 49.14 48.37
N GLU A 465 -57.99 47.89 47.91
CA GLU A 465 -58.30 46.68 48.66
C GLU A 465 -57.36 45.56 48.24
N GLU A 466 -56.74 44.91 49.23
CA GLU A 466 -55.83 43.79 49.02
C GLU A 466 -56.61 42.48 49.21
N PRO A 467 -56.98 41.78 48.13
CA PRO A 467 -57.76 40.55 48.22
C PRO A 467 -56.92 39.41 48.78
N ARG A 468 -57.55 38.51 49.53
CA ARG A 468 -56.96 37.22 49.90
C ARG A 468 -57.62 36.10 49.12
N PHE A 469 -56.80 35.21 48.56
CA PHE A 469 -57.28 34.03 47.84
C PHE A 469 -56.75 32.77 48.52
N SER A 470 -57.62 31.77 48.65
CA SER A 470 -57.24 30.42 49.06
C SER A 470 -56.36 29.75 48.01
N LYS A 471 -55.79 28.58 48.35
CA LYS A 471 -54.98 27.78 47.41
C LYS A 471 -55.76 27.32 46.18
N ASP A 472 -57.08 27.19 46.30
CA ASP A 472 -57.99 26.79 45.22
C ASP A 472 -58.54 27.99 44.44
N GLY A 473 -57.98 29.19 44.69
CA GLY A 473 -58.32 30.41 43.97
C GLY A 473 -59.55 31.15 44.47
N LEU A 474 -60.31 30.56 45.41
CA LEU A 474 -61.52 31.19 45.97
C LEU A 474 -61.18 32.39 46.86
N PHE A 475 -62.00 33.44 46.77
CA PHE A 475 -61.92 34.63 47.61
C PHE A 475 -62.11 34.28 49.09
N ASP A 476 -61.17 34.70 49.95
CA ASP A 476 -61.09 34.41 51.38
C ASP A 476 -61.00 35.70 52.22
N GLY A 477 -61.97 36.59 51.99
CA GLY A 477 -62.18 37.81 52.79
C GLY A 477 -61.58 39.06 52.19
#